data_AF-A0AAV5I382-F1
#
_entry.id   AF-A0AAV5I382-F1
#
_cell.length_a   1.000
_cell.length_b   1.000
_cell.length_c   1.000
_cell.angle_alpha   90.00
_cell.angle_beta   90.00
_cell.angle_gamma   90.00
#
_symmetry.space_group_name_H-M   'P 1'
#
loop_
_entity.id
_entity.type
_entity.pdbx_description
1 polymer ?
#
loop_
_entity_poly.entity_id
_entity_poly.type
_entity_poly.pdbx_seq_one_letter_code
_entity_poly.pdbx_strand_id
1 'polypeptide(L)'
;MVTIACRFAMPLLWHLYLMQLWFSPSFFTAIQFGDIYQEDYFINTLKEEVDIVKELPPHLKSIDFEAIGSLITDSDIEKEAKPTDYLRIVLPLLLRNGVVHFLGFGNRLGFDPLPSNLQQVGSLLVKRIRKNGARQSMLDKQLLGDFMANISSKDEDAARGPYRYLALHLRFEVDMVAYSMCDFGGGEYEKKELKAYRETHFPLLIERLKNSKPISPAELRKLGRCPMTPEEAAVVLASFGFKRGTYIYLAGSQIYGGNSRMHPFTSLYPNLVTKETLLTPSELAPFRNFSSQLAALDFIVCATSDVFAMTDSGSQLSSLVSGYRTYYGGGHAPTLRPNKGRLAAILSENSTIAWKSFEDRVRKMIEEGQRVHVRGRGRSIYRQPRSPECMCKSQ
;
A
#
# COMPACT_ATOMS: atom_id res chain seq x y z
N MET A 1 6.81 -13.21 -1.95
CA MET A 1 7.78 -12.45 -2.76
C MET A 1 8.02 -13.33 -3.96
N VAL A 2 7.58 -12.90 -5.13
CA VAL A 2 7.97 -13.60 -6.36
C VAL A 2 9.39 -13.11 -6.61
N THR A 3 10.38 -13.97 -6.37
CA THR A 3 11.75 -13.68 -6.80
C THR A 3 11.74 -13.80 -8.30
N ILE A 4 11.64 -12.66 -8.99
CA ILE A 4 11.58 -12.61 -10.44
C ILE A 4 12.98 -12.88 -11.01
N ALA A 5 13.33 -14.15 -11.22
CA ALA A 5 14.35 -14.50 -12.19
C ALA A 5 13.74 -14.37 -13.61
N CYS A 6 13.54 -13.14 -14.11
CA CYS A 6 13.09 -12.93 -15.48
C CYS A 6 14.27 -12.70 -16.41
N ARG A 7 14.31 -13.49 -17.49
CA ARG A 7 15.11 -13.21 -18.68
C ARG A 7 14.24 -12.52 -19.71
N PHE A 8 14.62 -11.32 -20.13
CA PHE A 8 13.93 -10.61 -21.20
C PHE A 8 14.47 -11.05 -22.58
N ALA A 9 13.55 -11.57 -23.42
CA ALA A 9 13.61 -11.84 -24.87
C ALA A 9 14.32 -13.13 -25.42
N MET A 10 13.48 -14.03 -25.98
CA MET A 10 13.67 -15.10 -26.99
C MET A 10 14.57 -16.33 -26.66
N PRO A 11 14.38 -17.47 -27.39
CA PRO A 11 13.42 -18.54 -27.20
C PRO A 11 14.08 -19.73 -26.46
N LEU A 12 13.98 -19.78 -25.13
CA LEU A 12 14.43 -20.91 -24.30
C LEU A 12 13.47 -20.98 -23.10
N LEU A 13 13.09 -22.18 -22.67
CA LEU A 13 12.18 -22.41 -21.53
C LEU A 13 12.84 -21.96 -20.21
N TRP A 14 12.13 -21.21 -19.36
CA TRP A 14 12.64 -20.64 -18.11
C TRP A 14 11.75 -20.99 -16.91
N HIS A 15 12.37 -21.10 -15.72
CA HIS A 15 11.68 -21.37 -14.45
C HIS A 15 11.86 -20.19 -13.47
N LEU A 16 10.78 -19.85 -12.75
CA LEU A 16 10.64 -18.81 -11.75
C LEU A 16 10.49 -19.48 -10.38
N TYR A 17 11.17 -18.93 -9.38
CA TYR A 17 11.18 -19.52 -8.04
C TYR A 17 10.40 -18.68 -7.02
N LEU A 18 9.45 -19.31 -6.35
CA LEU A 18 8.76 -18.71 -5.20
C LEU A 18 9.59 -18.94 -3.93
N MET A 19 10.37 -17.93 -3.53
CA MET A 19 11.11 -17.99 -2.26
C MET A 19 10.24 -17.72 -1.03
N GLN A 20 10.69 -18.31 0.07
CA GLN A 20 10.38 -17.95 1.45
C GLN A 20 10.56 -16.42 1.66
N LEU A 21 9.55 -15.75 2.23
CA LEU A 21 9.65 -14.33 2.57
C LEU A 21 10.44 -14.17 3.87
N TRP A 22 11.56 -13.46 3.76
CA TRP A 22 12.28 -12.92 4.91
C TRP A 22 12.03 -11.40 4.96
N PHE A 23 11.57 -10.87 6.11
CA PHE A 23 11.26 -9.45 6.30
C PHE A 23 12.38 -8.73 7.05
N SER A 24 12.48 -7.42 6.79
CA SER A 24 13.32 -6.40 7.44
C SER A 24 13.23 -6.38 8.99
N PRO A 25 14.21 -5.76 9.68
CA PRO A 25 14.62 -6.07 11.06
C PRO A 25 13.66 -5.62 12.17
N SER A 26 12.40 -5.36 11.87
CA SER A 26 11.42 -4.91 12.86
C SER A 26 10.52 -6.03 13.40
N PHE A 27 10.44 -7.21 12.77
CA PHE A 27 9.56 -8.29 13.25
C PHE A 27 10.10 -9.70 12.94
N PHE A 28 10.09 -10.55 13.97
CA PHE A 28 10.52 -11.95 13.95
C PHE A 28 9.40 -12.86 13.42
N THR A 29 9.49 -13.34 12.17
CA THR A 29 8.98 -14.63 11.67
C THR A 29 9.23 -14.76 10.17
N ALA A 30 9.62 -15.95 9.70
CA ALA A 30 9.67 -16.27 8.27
C ALA A 30 8.25 -16.56 7.78
N ILE A 31 7.77 -15.79 6.80
CA ILE A 31 6.44 -15.97 6.17
C ILE A 31 6.67 -16.61 4.79
N GLN A 32 5.77 -17.46 4.29
CA GLN A 32 5.87 -18.06 2.95
C GLN A 32 4.93 -17.40 1.95
N PHE A 33 5.18 -17.58 0.65
CA PHE A 33 4.33 -16.99 -0.40
C PHE A 33 2.87 -17.45 -0.28
N GLY A 34 2.65 -18.75 -0.04
CA GLY A 34 1.34 -19.37 0.16
C GLY A 34 0.59 -18.90 1.42
N ASP A 35 1.27 -18.30 2.40
CA ASP A 35 0.60 -17.70 3.56
C ASP A 35 -0.19 -16.44 3.16
N ILE A 36 0.16 -15.80 2.03
CA ILE A 36 -0.41 -14.51 1.64
C ILE A 36 -1.26 -14.63 0.37
N TYR A 37 -0.84 -15.47 -0.57
CA TYR A 37 -1.45 -15.60 -1.90
C TYR A 37 -2.00 -17.00 -2.13
N GLN A 38 -3.04 -17.11 -2.97
CA GLN A 38 -3.44 -18.41 -3.52
C GLN A 38 -2.36 -18.91 -4.50
N GLU A 39 -1.39 -19.63 -3.94
CA GLU A 39 -0.19 -20.05 -4.66
C GLU A 39 -0.49 -20.85 -5.94
N ASP A 40 -1.39 -21.83 -5.87
CA ASP A 40 -1.71 -22.67 -7.03
C ASP A 40 -2.42 -21.88 -8.13
N TYR A 41 -3.29 -20.93 -7.77
CA TYR A 41 -3.93 -20.03 -8.72
C TYR A 41 -2.88 -19.15 -9.42
N PHE A 42 -1.95 -18.58 -8.65
CA PHE A 42 -0.86 -17.76 -9.17
C PHE A 42 0.00 -18.54 -10.17
N ILE A 43 0.44 -19.76 -9.81
CA ILE A 43 1.20 -20.65 -10.68
C ILE A 43 0.42 -20.97 -11.95
N ASN A 44 -0.85 -21.39 -11.82
CA ASN A 44 -1.67 -21.78 -12.95
C ASN A 44 -2.02 -20.60 -13.89
N THR A 45 -2.13 -19.38 -13.37
CA THR A 45 -2.40 -18.18 -14.16
C THR A 45 -1.22 -17.81 -15.06
N LEU A 46 0.01 -17.99 -14.58
CA LEU A 46 1.22 -17.61 -15.30
C LEU A 46 1.89 -18.76 -16.05
N LYS A 47 1.38 -20.00 -15.94
CA LYS A 47 2.01 -21.22 -16.49
C LYS A 47 2.34 -21.17 -17.98
N GLU A 48 1.61 -20.37 -18.78
CA GLU A 48 1.83 -20.22 -20.22
C GLU A 48 2.92 -19.18 -20.54
N GLU A 49 3.21 -18.27 -19.60
CA GLU A 49 4.18 -17.19 -19.76
C GLU A 49 5.50 -17.49 -19.06
N VAL A 50 5.44 -18.13 -17.89
CA VAL A 50 6.59 -18.42 -17.02
C VAL A 50 6.34 -19.73 -16.29
N ASP A 51 7.31 -20.65 -16.29
CA ASP A 51 7.24 -21.84 -15.44
C ASP A 51 7.55 -21.45 -14.00
N ILE A 52 6.77 -21.89 -13.02
CA ILE A 52 6.92 -21.46 -11.62
C ILE A 52 7.05 -22.70 -10.73
N VAL A 53 8.17 -22.80 -10.01
CA VAL A 53 8.47 -23.92 -9.12
C VAL A 53 8.48 -23.48 -7.65
N LYS A 54 7.96 -24.36 -6.78
CA LYS A 54 7.81 -24.12 -5.33
C LYS A 54 9.07 -24.40 -4.53
N GLU A 55 9.92 -25.31 -5.01
CA GLU A 55 11.24 -25.59 -4.39
C GLU A 55 12.41 -25.43 -5.38
N LEU A 56 13.54 -24.92 -4.86
CA LEU A 56 14.78 -24.86 -5.63
C LEU A 56 15.22 -26.28 -5.97
N PRO A 57 15.72 -26.53 -7.20
CA PRO A 57 16.39 -27.77 -7.53
C PRO A 57 17.50 -28.10 -6.50
N PRO A 58 17.70 -29.37 -6.11
CA PRO A 58 18.64 -29.74 -5.05
C PRO A 58 20.06 -29.20 -5.25
N HIS A 59 20.54 -29.13 -6.50
CA HIS A 59 21.86 -28.61 -6.84
C HIS A 59 22.02 -27.09 -6.62
N LEU A 60 20.92 -26.33 -6.53
CA LEU A 60 20.94 -24.89 -6.24
C LEU A 60 20.75 -24.59 -4.75
N LYS A 61 20.22 -25.52 -3.95
CA LYS A 61 19.95 -25.29 -2.52
C LYS A 61 21.22 -25.04 -1.69
N SER A 62 22.37 -25.55 -2.13
CA SER A 62 23.66 -25.41 -1.45
C SER A 62 24.56 -24.29 -1.99
N ILE A 63 24.10 -23.54 -3.00
CA ILE A 63 24.90 -22.48 -3.62
C ILE A 63 24.73 -21.18 -2.83
N ASP A 64 25.84 -20.57 -2.47
CA ASP A 64 25.86 -19.20 -1.96
C ASP A 64 25.80 -18.21 -3.13
N PHE A 65 24.59 -17.67 -3.38
CA PHE A 65 24.36 -16.73 -4.47
C PHE A 65 25.12 -15.41 -4.32
N GLU A 66 25.47 -15.00 -3.09
CA GLU A 66 26.29 -13.82 -2.86
C GLU A 66 27.74 -14.09 -3.26
N ALA A 67 28.29 -15.23 -2.85
CA ALA A 67 29.66 -15.64 -3.17
C ALA A 67 29.92 -15.77 -4.68
N ILE A 68 28.94 -16.22 -5.46
CA ILE A 68 29.06 -16.32 -6.93
C ILE A 68 28.69 -15.02 -7.66
N GLY A 69 28.41 -13.93 -6.95
CA GLY A 69 28.03 -12.64 -7.53
C GLY A 69 26.70 -12.68 -8.28
N SER A 70 25.77 -13.54 -7.83
CA SER A 70 24.44 -13.76 -8.40
C SER A 70 23.32 -13.09 -7.58
N LEU A 71 23.69 -12.34 -6.53
CA LEU A 71 22.77 -11.57 -5.70
C LEU A 71 22.54 -10.17 -6.30
N ILE A 72 21.29 -9.77 -6.42
CA ILE A 72 20.86 -8.42 -6.79
C ILE A 72 20.00 -7.86 -5.68
N THR A 73 20.28 -6.62 -5.28
CA THR A 73 19.56 -5.89 -4.24
C THR A 73 18.90 -4.63 -4.76
N ASP A 74 18.10 -3.95 -3.93
CA ASP A 74 17.52 -2.66 -4.25
C ASP A 74 18.55 -1.51 -4.36
N SER A 75 19.82 -1.79 -4.08
CA SER A 75 20.96 -0.90 -4.37
C SER A 75 21.46 -1.05 -5.80
N ASP A 76 21.27 -2.22 -6.42
CA ASP A 76 21.72 -2.52 -7.78
C ASP A 76 20.68 -2.10 -8.82
N ILE A 77 19.40 -2.36 -8.51
CA ILE A 77 18.26 -2.05 -9.38
C ILE A 77 17.20 -1.31 -8.56
N GLU A 78 16.84 -0.12 -9.00
CA GLU A 78 15.81 0.69 -8.35
C GLU A 78 14.41 0.04 -8.46
N LYS A 79 13.51 0.34 -7.52
CA LYS A 79 12.15 -0.25 -7.46
C LYS A 79 11.28 0.03 -8.69
N GLU A 80 11.64 1.03 -9.50
CA GLU A 80 10.96 1.38 -10.76
C GLU A 80 11.88 1.27 -11.99
N ALA A 81 12.89 0.39 -11.91
CA ALA A 81 13.88 0.23 -12.96
C ALA A 81 13.22 -0.13 -14.29
N LYS A 82 13.81 0.39 -15.37
CA LYS A 82 13.30 0.17 -16.72
C LYS A 82 13.69 -1.24 -17.19
N PRO A 83 12.99 -1.82 -18.17
CA PRO A 83 13.40 -3.09 -18.77
C PRO A 83 14.87 -3.10 -19.25
N THR A 84 15.39 -1.95 -19.68
CA THR A 84 16.80 -1.76 -20.07
C THR A 84 17.78 -1.98 -18.92
N ASP A 85 17.40 -1.67 -17.68
CA ASP A 85 18.25 -1.88 -16.51
C ASP A 85 18.38 -3.37 -16.21
N TYR A 86 17.29 -4.15 -16.38
CA TYR A 86 17.32 -5.60 -16.27
C TYR A 86 18.21 -6.22 -17.36
N LEU A 87 18.12 -5.74 -18.61
CA LEU A 87 19.00 -6.19 -19.69
C LEU A 87 20.47 -5.86 -19.46
N ARG A 88 20.76 -4.72 -18.81
CA ARG A 88 22.14 -4.27 -18.57
C ARG A 88 22.77 -4.93 -17.34
N ILE A 89 21.99 -5.17 -16.29
CA ILE A 89 22.51 -5.59 -14.98
C ILE A 89 22.22 -7.07 -14.71
N VAL A 90 21.00 -7.54 -14.96
CA VAL A 90 20.56 -8.91 -14.62
C VAL A 90 20.98 -9.91 -15.68
N LEU A 91 20.75 -9.59 -16.95
CA LEU A 91 20.97 -10.53 -18.05
C LEU A 91 22.42 -11.04 -18.11
N PRO A 92 23.47 -10.22 -17.92
CA PRO A 92 24.85 -10.72 -17.89
C PRO A 92 25.11 -11.71 -16.74
N LEU A 93 24.57 -11.44 -15.55
CA LEU A 93 24.69 -12.34 -14.40
C LEU A 93 23.96 -13.66 -14.65
N LEU A 94 22.75 -13.59 -15.21
CA LEU A 94 21.95 -14.77 -15.53
C LEU A 94 22.60 -15.61 -16.64
N LEU A 95 23.22 -14.97 -17.64
CA LEU A 95 23.99 -15.66 -18.69
C LEU A 95 25.23 -16.36 -18.13
N ARG A 96 25.91 -15.73 -17.16
CA ARG A 96 27.15 -16.24 -16.58
C ARG A 96 26.91 -17.36 -15.57
N ASN A 97 25.96 -17.17 -14.68
CA ASN A 97 25.76 -18.01 -13.50
C ASN A 97 24.58 -18.98 -13.65
N GLY A 98 23.72 -18.81 -14.66
CA GLY A 98 22.51 -19.61 -14.86
C GLY A 98 21.38 -19.32 -13.86
N VAL A 99 21.67 -18.54 -12.81
CA VAL A 99 20.75 -18.16 -11.74
C VAL A 99 21.02 -16.72 -11.33
N VAL A 100 19.97 -16.03 -10.87
CA VAL A 100 20.03 -14.72 -10.21
C VAL A 100 19.06 -14.70 -9.03
N HIS A 101 19.54 -14.29 -7.86
CA HIS A 101 18.74 -14.11 -6.66
C HIS A 101 18.46 -12.61 -6.43
N PHE A 102 17.19 -12.23 -6.47
CA PHE A 102 16.74 -10.89 -6.11
C PHE A 102 16.39 -10.82 -4.63
N LEU A 103 17.11 -10.01 -3.86
CA LEU A 103 16.88 -9.76 -2.44
C LEU A 103 16.37 -8.34 -2.22
N GLY A 104 15.35 -8.17 -1.38
CA GLY A 104 14.82 -6.82 -1.04
C GLY A 104 13.84 -6.22 -2.06
N PHE A 105 13.48 -6.94 -3.13
CA PHE A 105 12.49 -6.51 -4.11
C PHE A 105 11.06 -6.76 -3.60
N GLY A 106 10.53 -5.79 -2.86
CA GLY A 106 9.21 -5.85 -2.25
C GLY A 106 8.14 -5.05 -3.00
N ASN A 107 7.63 -5.56 -4.13
CA ASN A 107 6.31 -5.15 -4.61
C ASN A 107 5.30 -6.17 -4.08
N ARG A 108 4.59 -5.77 -3.02
CA ARG A 108 3.61 -6.62 -2.33
C ARG A 108 2.22 -6.39 -2.88
N LEU A 109 1.51 -7.50 -2.98
CA LEU A 109 0.15 -7.81 -3.44
C LEU A 109 0.01 -7.83 -4.96
N GLY A 110 0.03 -9.04 -5.52
CA GLY A 110 -0.60 -9.32 -6.80
C GLY A 110 -2.12 -9.27 -6.63
N PHE A 111 -2.83 -9.01 -7.74
CA PHE A 111 -4.29 -9.01 -7.81
C PHE A 111 -4.86 -10.46 -7.81
N ASP A 112 -4.19 -11.38 -7.14
CA ASP A 112 -4.65 -12.77 -7.11
C ASP A 112 -5.78 -12.92 -6.08
N PRO A 113 -6.71 -13.87 -6.30
CA PRO A 113 -7.74 -14.16 -5.32
C PRO A 113 -7.10 -14.39 -3.95
N LEU A 114 -7.57 -13.65 -2.95
CA LEU A 114 -7.10 -13.78 -1.58
C LEU A 114 -7.47 -15.18 -1.04
N PRO A 115 -6.66 -15.78 -0.16
CA PRO A 115 -7.01 -17.00 0.54
C PRO A 115 -8.42 -16.95 1.17
N SER A 116 -9.14 -18.07 1.17
CA SER A 116 -10.54 -18.14 1.60
C SER A 116 -10.77 -17.69 3.05
N ASN A 117 -9.84 -18.02 3.94
CA ASN A 117 -9.85 -17.54 5.33
C ASN A 117 -9.75 -16.01 5.42
N LEU A 118 -8.92 -15.39 4.59
CA LEU A 118 -8.81 -13.93 4.49
C LEU A 118 -10.09 -13.30 3.93
N GLN A 119 -10.69 -13.91 2.90
CA GLN A 119 -11.95 -13.43 2.33
C GLN A 119 -13.11 -13.55 3.34
N GLN A 120 -13.17 -14.62 4.13
CA GLN A 120 -14.19 -14.82 5.15
C GLN A 120 -14.08 -13.78 6.28
N VAL A 121 -12.88 -13.53 6.79
CA VAL A 121 -12.70 -12.49 7.84
C VAL A 121 -12.86 -11.08 7.26
N GLY A 122 -12.42 -10.87 6.02
CA GLY A 122 -12.67 -9.64 5.28
C GLY A 122 -14.16 -9.35 5.07
N SER A 123 -14.96 -10.36 4.72
CA SER A 123 -16.42 -10.19 4.58
C SER A 123 -17.08 -9.87 5.92
N LEU A 124 -16.62 -10.47 7.01
CA LEU A 124 -17.06 -10.13 8.36
C LEU A 124 -16.73 -8.67 8.74
N LEU A 125 -15.54 -8.18 8.42
CA LEU A 125 -15.15 -6.77 8.61
C LEU A 125 -16.07 -5.82 7.84
N VAL A 126 -16.28 -6.08 6.55
CA VAL A 126 -17.15 -5.28 5.68
C VAL A 126 -18.59 -5.30 6.20
N LYS A 127 -19.06 -6.46 6.66
CA LYS A 127 -20.39 -6.60 7.28
C LYS A 127 -20.50 -5.73 8.53
N ARG A 128 -19.54 -5.80 9.46
CA ARG A 128 -19.61 -5.05 10.74
C ARG A 128 -19.51 -3.55 10.54
N ILE A 129 -18.62 -3.08 9.68
CA ILE A 129 -18.48 -1.64 9.43
C ILE A 129 -19.72 -1.05 8.74
N ARG A 130 -20.42 -1.84 7.91
CA ARG A 130 -21.69 -1.46 7.29
C ARG A 130 -22.89 -1.72 8.22
N LYS A 131 -22.67 -2.04 9.50
CA LYS A 131 -23.68 -2.41 10.49
C LYS A 131 -24.66 -3.48 9.99
N ASN A 132 -24.12 -4.55 9.42
CA ASN A 132 -24.87 -5.67 8.82
C ASN A 132 -25.72 -5.30 7.58
N GLY A 133 -25.51 -4.13 6.98
CA GLY A 133 -26.20 -3.71 5.76
C GLY A 133 -25.78 -4.50 4.51
N ALA A 134 -26.74 -4.86 3.66
CA ALA A 134 -26.57 -5.82 2.56
C ALA A 134 -26.22 -5.21 1.17
N ARG A 135 -25.72 -3.96 1.09
CA ARG A 135 -25.34 -3.41 -0.23
C ARG A 135 -24.12 -4.15 -0.78
N GLN A 136 -24.31 -4.76 -1.95
CA GLN A 136 -23.23 -5.34 -2.73
C GLN A 136 -22.95 -4.42 -3.93
N SER A 137 -21.74 -3.88 -3.97
CA SER A 137 -21.17 -3.17 -5.11
C SER A 137 -20.42 -4.15 -6.02
N MET A 138 -20.12 -3.72 -7.25
CA MET A 138 -19.21 -4.46 -8.13
C MET A 138 -17.84 -4.72 -7.47
N LEU A 139 -17.39 -3.78 -6.64
CA LEU A 139 -16.15 -3.92 -5.85
C LEU A 139 -16.27 -5.08 -4.86
N ASP A 140 -17.40 -5.21 -4.17
CA ASP A 140 -17.64 -6.29 -3.20
C ASP A 140 -17.71 -7.65 -3.91
N LYS A 141 -18.47 -7.73 -5.00
CA LYS A 141 -18.67 -8.98 -5.76
C LYS A 141 -17.35 -9.54 -6.28
N GLN A 142 -16.48 -8.65 -6.77
CA GLN A 142 -15.21 -9.06 -7.37
C GLN A 142 -14.16 -9.44 -6.32
N LEU A 143 -14.25 -8.88 -5.10
CA LEU A 143 -13.26 -9.15 -4.05
C LEU A 143 -13.64 -10.33 -3.15
N LEU A 144 -14.93 -10.43 -2.85
CA LEU A 144 -15.46 -11.33 -1.84
C LEU A 144 -16.41 -12.38 -2.40
N GLY A 145 -16.90 -12.23 -3.64
CA GLY A 145 -17.76 -13.23 -4.29
C GLY A 145 -18.85 -13.78 -3.37
N ASP A 146 -18.88 -15.10 -3.23
CA ASP A 146 -19.88 -15.82 -2.44
C ASP A 146 -19.70 -15.64 -0.92
N PHE A 147 -18.56 -15.14 -0.44
CA PHE A 147 -18.36 -14.81 0.98
C PHE A 147 -19.26 -13.65 1.44
N MET A 148 -19.90 -12.93 0.51
CA MET A 148 -20.92 -11.92 0.77
C MET A 148 -22.37 -12.46 0.79
N ALA A 149 -22.61 -13.70 0.33
CA ALA A 149 -23.96 -14.25 0.15
C ALA A 149 -24.67 -14.60 1.47
N ASN A 150 -23.94 -14.75 2.58
CA ASN A 150 -24.50 -15.06 3.91
C ASN A 150 -24.95 -13.83 4.72
N ILE A 151 -25.15 -12.67 4.08
CA ILE A 151 -25.67 -11.48 4.74
C ILE A 151 -27.21 -11.57 4.72
N SER A 152 -27.79 -12.36 5.63
CA SER A 152 -29.24 -12.31 5.85
C SER A 152 -29.61 -10.92 6.36
N SER A 153 -30.45 -10.20 5.62
CA SER A 153 -31.10 -8.95 6.04
C SER A 153 -32.13 -9.24 7.13
N LYS A 154 -31.66 -9.56 8.33
CA LYS A 154 -32.50 -9.69 9.52
C LYS A 154 -31.93 -8.72 10.55
N ASP A 155 -32.25 -7.44 10.41
CA ASP A 155 -32.32 -6.47 11.53
C ASP A 155 -32.87 -5.10 11.06
N GLU A 156 -33.50 -4.42 12.01
CA GLU A 156 -34.68 -3.53 11.92
C GLU A 156 -34.52 -2.15 11.26
N ASP A 157 -33.40 -1.82 10.62
CA ASP A 157 -33.13 -0.46 10.12
C ASP A 157 -33.13 -0.36 8.58
N ALA A 158 -33.98 -1.15 7.92
CA ALA A 158 -34.13 -1.19 6.45
C ALA A 158 -34.48 0.19 5.82
N ALA A 159 -34.97 1.14 6.62
CA ALA A 159 -35.28 2.51 6.20
C ALA A 159 -34.05 3.41 5.99
N ARG A 160 -32.89 3.12 6.63
CA ARG A 160 -31.69 3.98 6.55
C ARG A 160 -30.69 3.58 5.46
N GLY A 161 -30.87 2.40 4.86
CA GLY A 161 -29.88 1.83 3.95
C GLY A 161 -28.56 1.48 4.66
N PRO A 162 -27.57 0.94 3.94
CA PRO A 162 -26.28 0.55 4.53
C PRO A 162 -25.50 1.77 5.01
N TYR A 163 -24.84 1.63 6.15
CA TYR A 163 -23.91 2.66 6.63
C TYR A 163 -22.78 2.88 5.62
N ARG A 164 -22.64 4.13 5.18
CA ARG A 164 -21.55 4.55 4.32
C ARG A 164 -20.32 4.88 5.15
N TYR A 165 -19.14 4.51 4.67
CA TYR A 165 -17.90 4.78 5.38
C TYR A 165 -16.78 5.24 4.45
N LEU A 166 -15.89 6.05 5.01
CA LEU A 166 -14.63 6.42 4.39
C LEU A 166 -13.54 5.49 4.91
N ALA A 167 -12.73 4.92 4.03
CA ALA A 167 -11.51 4.22 4.43
C ALA A 167 -10.32 5.15 4.24
N LEU A 168 -9.55 5.37 5.30
CA LEU A 168 -8.36 6.21 5.33
C LEU A 168 -7.13 5.33 5.51
N HIS A 169 -6.23 5.33 4.53
CA HIS A 169 -4.87 4.81 4.72
C HIS A 169 -3.94 5.94 5.16
N LEU A 170 -3.58 5.94 6.44
CA LEU A 170 -2.72 6.94 7.07
C LEU A 170 -1.32 6.37 7.26
N ARG A 171 -0.45 6.56 6.26
CA ARG A 171 0.94 6.07 6.28
C ARG A 171 1.83 6.99 7.14
N PHE A 172 1.68 6.88 8.45
CA PHE A 172 2.40 7.66 9.47
C PHE A 172 2.98 6.78 10.59
N GLU A 173 3.45 5.59 10.22
CA GLU A 173 4.13 4.65 11.10
C GLU A 173 5.60 5.05 11.32
N VAL A 174 6.20 4.55 12.42
CA VAL A 174 7.56 4.95 12.84
C VAL A 174 8.62 4.72 11.76
N ASP A 175 8.51 3.65 10.98
CA ASP A 175 9.44 3.34 9.89
C ASP A 175 9.38 4.42 8.80
N MET A 176 8.17 4.84 8.41
CA MET A 176 7.95 5.87 7.41
C MET A 176 8.39 7.25 7.91
N VAL A 177 8.02 7.59 9.15
CA VAL A 177 8.37 8.85 9.81
C VAL A 177 9.90 8.96 9.93
N ALA A 178 10.56 7.91 10.43
CA ALA A 178 12.01 7.88 10.58
C ALA A 178 12.74 7.93 9.23
N TYR A 179 12.32 7.15 8.24
CA TYR A 179 12.94 7.12 6.90
C TYR A 179 12.87 8.47 6.20
N SER A 180 11.78 9.23 6.40
CA SER A 180 11.54 10.49 5.69
C SER A 180 12.50 11.63 6.04
N MET A 181 13.15 11.57 7.22
CA MET A 181 14.00 12.64 7.78
C MET A 181 13.31 14.01 7.91
N CYS A 182 11.98 14.04 7.89
CA CYS A 182 11.21 15.26 8.04
C CYS A 182 11.07 15.68 9.50
N ASP A 183 10.69 16.94 9.69
CA ASP A 183 10.28 17.49 10.98
C ASP A 183 8.74 17.42 11.07
N PHE A 184 8.25 16.90 12.20
CA PHE A 184 6.82 16.77 12.51
C PHE A 184 6.43 17.52 13.78
N GLY A 185 7.29 18.44 14.25
CA GLY A 185 6.99 19.34 15.36
C GLY A 185 7.21 18.74 16.75
N GLY A 186 7.84 17.56 16.86
CA GLY A 186 8.13 16.93 18.16
C GLY A 186 9.42 17.41 18.84
N GLY A 187 10.11 18.40 18.27
CA GLY A 187 11.31 19.01 18.85
C GLY A 187 12.53 18.08 18.91
N GLU A 188 13.48 18.39 19.79
CA GLU A 188 14.76 17.66 19.89
C GLU A 188 14.61 16.20 20.35
N TYR A 189 13.55 15.90 21.11
CA TYR A 189 13.26 14.53 21.53
C TYR A 189 12.91 13.64 20.32
N GLU A 190 11.92 14.06 19.51
CA GLU A 190 11.52 13.35 18.28
C GLU A 190 12.70 13.19 17.32
N LYS A 191 13.52 14.23 17.15
CA LYS A 191 14.72 14.16 16.29
C LYS A 191 15.70 13.08 16.74
N LYS A 192 15.97 12.99 18.05
CA LYS A 192 16.90 12.00 18.62
C LYS A 192 16.34 10.58 18.53
N GLU A 193 15.07 10.39 18.87
CA GLU A 193 14.37 9.10 18.78
C GLU A 193 14.41 8.56 17.34
N LEU A 194 13.96 9.37 16.37
CA LEU A 194 13.94 8.97 14.97
C LEU A 194 15.35 8.75 14.41
N LYS A 195 16.35 9.48 14.92
CA LYS A 195 17.76 9.25 14.56
C LYS A 195 18.23 7.89 15.03
N ALA A 196 18.01 7.55 16.29
CA ALA A 196 18.35 6.24 16.84
C ALA A 196 17.65 5.12 16.05
N TYR A 197 16.36 5.29 15.75
CA TYR A 197 15.61 4.33 14.92
C TYR A 197 16.26 4.11 13.54
N ARG A 198 16.68 5.20 12.86
CA ARG A 198 17.36 5.08 11.56
C ARG A 198 18.70 4.37 11.65
N GLU A 199 19.49 4.66 12.68
CA GLU A 199 20.80 4.03 12.89
C GLU A 199 20.67 2.52 13.09
N THR A 200 19.61 2.07 13.77
CA THR A 200 19.34 0.64 13.98
C THR A 200 18.71 -0.03 12.76
N HIS A 201 17.68 0.57 12.15
CA HIS A 201 16.83 -0.11 11.17
C HIS A 201 17.14 0.22 9.72
N PHE A 202 17.89 1.30 9.44
CA PHE A 202 18.22 1.75 8.09
C PHE A 202 19.73 2.04 7.90
N PRO A 203 20.65 1.11 8.22
CA PRO A 203 22.09 1.36 8.13
C PRO A 203 22.53 1.76 6.70
N LEU A 204 21.99 1.11 5.67
CA LEU A 204 22.27 1.45 4.26
C LEU A 204 21.79 2.85 3.86
N LEU A 205 20.69 3.32 4.47
CA LEU A 205 20.24 4.71 4.27
C LEU A 205 21.25 5.67 4.88
N ILE A 206 21.72 5.40 6.10
CA ILE A 206 22.73 6.23 6.78
C ILE A 206 24.02 6.29 5.96
N GLU A 207 24.48 5.16 5.41
CA GLU A 207 25.65 5.14 4.53
C GLU A 207 25.45 5.97 3.26
N ARG A 208 24.31 5.82 2.59
CA ARG A 208 23.97 6.61 1.39
C ARG A 208 23.97 8.11 1.68
N LEU A 209 23.48 8.50 2.85
CA LEU A 209 23.40 9.90 3.27
C LEU A 209 24.78 10.52 3.53
N LYS A 210 25.78 9.74 3.95
CA LYS A 210 27.17 10.23 4.10
C LYS A 210 27.74 10.75 2.78
N ASN A 211 27.35 10.15 1.67
CA ASN A 211 27.82 10.47 0.32
C ASN A 211 26.91 11.44 -0.45
N SER A 212 25.82 11.89 0.18
CA SER A 212 24.79 12.72 -0.47
C SER A 212 24.78 14.14 0.10
N LYS A 213 24.41 15.12 -0.72
CA LYS A 213 24.18 16.49 -0.23
C LYS A 213 23.00 16.49 0.76
N PRO A 214 23.15 17.05 1.97
CA PRO A 214 22.05 17.12 2.94
C PRO A 214 20.91 17.99 2.39
N ILE A 215 19.68 17.50 2.54
CA ILE A 215 18.45 18.23 2.19
C ILE A 215 17.77 18.62 3.51
N SER A 216 17.38 19.89 3.65
CA SER A 216 16.70 20.36 4.85
C SER A 216 15.29 19.75 4.97
N PRO A 217 14.75 19.58 6.20
CA PRO A 217 13.37 19.12 6.39
C PRO A 217 12.32 19.98 5.66
N ALA A 218 12.52 21.30 5.60
CA ALA A 218 11.65 22.22 4.87
C ALA A 218 11.66 21.94 3.36
N GLU A 219 12.82 21.66 2.78
CA GLU A 219 12.92 21.31 1.36
C GLU A 219 12.32 19.93 1.08
N LEU A 220 12.52 18.95 1.97
CA LEU A 220 11.85 17.64 1.87
C LEU A 220 10.32 17.78 1.86
N ARG A 221 9.77 18.66 2.72
CA ARG A 221 8.34 18.95 2.78
C ARG A 221 7.85 19.58 1.48
N LYS A 222 8.56 20.59 0.96
CA LYS A 222 8.26 21.26 -0.31
C LYS A 222 8.27 20.30 -1.50
N LEU A 223 9.22 19.36 -1.53
CA LEU A 223 9.31 18.30 -2.53
C LEU A 223 8.24 17.20 -2.37
N GLY A 224 7.38 17.29 -1.35
CA GLY A 224 6.36 16.28 -1.06
C GLY A 224 6.93 14.95 -0.57
N ARG A 225 8.16 14.94 -0.03
CA ARG A 225 8.81 13.72 0.47
C ARG A 225 8.39 13.36 1.89
N CYS A 226 7.86 14.32 2.65
CA CYS A 226 7.34 14.05 3.99
C CYS A 226 6.02 13.28 3.95
N PRO A 227 5.80 12.34 4.89
CA PRO A 227 4.48 11.81 5.25
C PRO A 227 3.54 12.93 5.68
N MET A 228 2.25 12.80 5.37
CA MET A 228 1.24 13.68 5.94
C MET A 228 0.95 13.26 7.38
N THR A 229 0.87 14.22 8.30
CA THR A 229 0.50 13.96 9.68
C THR A 229 -1.00 13.69 9.82
N PRO A 230 -1.47 13.12 10.95
CA PRO A 230 -2.90 12.97 11.19
C PRO A 230 -3.65 14.31 11.13
N GLU A 231 -3.06 15.40 11.62
CA GLU A 231 -3.62 16.75 11.56
C GLU A 231 -3.84 17.20 10.10
N GLU A 232 -2.82 17.03 9.25
CA GLU A 232 -2.92 17.38 7.82
C GLU A 232 -3.99 16.53 7.11
N ALA A 233 -4.07 15.23 7.44
CA ALA A 233 -5.10 14.35 6.91
C ALA A 233 -6.52 14.78 7.33
N ALA A 234 -6.69 15.15 8.61
CA ALA A 234 -7.98 15.62 9.13
C ALA A 234 -8.46 16.89 8.41
N VAL A 235 -7.55 17.87 8.24
CA VAL A 235 -7.86 19.14 7.58
C VAL A 235 -8.18 18.94 6.09
N VAL A 236 -7.48 18.05 5.39
CA VAL A 236 -7.79 17.70 3.99
C VAL A 236 -9.19 17.08 3.89
N LEU A 237 -9.56 16.16 4.77
CA LEU A 237 -10.92 15.59 4.78
C LEU A 237 -11.97 16.67 5.07
N ALA A 238 -11.74 17.55 6.05
CA ALA A 238 -12.65 18.63 6.39
C ALA A 238 -12.89 19.57 5.20
N SER A 239 -11.83 19.90 4.46
CA SER A 239 -11.91 20.76 3.26
C SER A 239 -12.73 20.18 2.12
N PHE A 240 -12.91 18.85 2.12
CA PHE A 240 -13.76 18.13 1.18
C PHE A 240 -15.21 17.97 1.66
N GLY A 241 -15.55 18.52 2.82
CA GLY A 241 -16.90 18.50 3.40
C GLY A 241 -17.21 17.29 4.27
N PHE A 242 -16.21 16.46 4.62
CA PHE A 242 -16.41 15.37 5.58
C PHE A 242 -16.68 15.94 6.97
N LYS A 243 -17.86 15.66 7.50
CA LYS A 243 -18.34 16.19 8.78
C LYS A 243 -17.89 15.31 9.95
N ARG A 244 -18.00 15.83 11.17
CA ARG A 244 -17.69 15.12 12.42
C ARG A 244 -18.35 13.74 12.54
N GLY A 245 -19.56 13.57 12.01
CA GLY A 245 -20.28 12.29 12.02
C GLY A 245 -19.77 11.23 11.03
N THR A 246 -18.77 11.55 10.19
CA THR A 246 -18.24 10.60 9.19
C THR A 246 -17.69 9.36 9.88
N TYR A 247 -18.15 8.18 9.45
CA TYR A 247 -17.64 6.89 9.92
C TYR A 247 -16.38 6.54 9.13
N ILE A 248 -15.24 6.42 9.81
CA ILE A 248 -13.93 6.26 9.20
C ILE A 248 -13.30 4.94 9.62
N TYR A 249 -12.92 4.11 8.64
CA TYR A 249 -12.00 3.00 8.83
C TYR A 249 -10.57 3.50 8.69
N LEU A 250 -9.74 3.33 9.72
CA LEU A 250 -8.31 3.62 9.66
C LEU A 250 -7.54 2.34 9.31
N ALA A 251 -6.96 2.33 8.12
CA ALA A 251 -6.11 1.25 7.62
C ALA A 251 -4.64 1.53 7.95
N GLY A 252 -3.88 0.46 8.19
CA GLY A 252 -2.46 0.51 8.55
C GLY A 252 -2.19 -0.11 9.92
N SER A 253 -1.01 0.19 10.45
CA SER A 253 -0.59 -0.25 11.79
C SER A 253 -0.51 0.93 12.75
N GLN A 254 0.27 0.79 13.82
CA GLN A 254 0.38 1.78 14.89
C GLN A 254 0.93 3.12 14.35
N ILE A 255 0.14 4.17 14.50
CA ILE A 255 0.54 5.54 14.17
C ILE A 255 1.65 6.01 15.12
N TYR A 256 2.71 6.61 14.59
CA TYR A 256 3.80 7.17 15.40
C TYR A 256 3.27 8.25 16.37
N GLY A 257 3.69 8.17 17.62
CA GLY A 257 3.14 8.98 18.72
C GLY A 257 1.79 8.50 19.28
N GLY A 258 1.16 7.48 18.67
CA GLY A 258 -0.05 6.84 19.18
C GLY A 258 -1.21 7.82 19.42
N ASN A 259 -1.87 7.69 20.58
CA ASN A 259 -3.07 8.46 20.90
C ASN A 259 -2.82 9.97 20.97
N SER A 260 -1.65 10.42 21.42
CA SER A 260 -1.36 11.86 21.51
C SER A 260 -1.30 12.49 20.11
N ARG A 261 -0.65 11.82 19.16
CA ARG A 261 -0.58 12.26 17.76
C ARG A 261 -1.92 12.12 17.02
N MET A 262 -2.72 11.11 17.37
CA MET A 262 -4.04 10.92 16.77
C MET A 262 -5.13 11.83 17.36
N HIS A 263 -4.91 12.43 18.53
CA HIS A 263 -5.91 13.21 19.25
C HIS A 263 -6.57 14.32 18.43
N PRO A 264 -5.82 15.15 17.64
CA PRO A 264 -6.46 16.17 16.81
C PRO A 264 -7.38 15.57 15.73
N PHE A 265 -6.98 14.44 15.14
CA PHE A 265 -7.79 13.72 14.15
C PHE A 265 -9.06 13.16 14.80
N THR A 266 -8.95 12.45 15.92
CA THR A 266 -10.09 11.83 16.60
C THR A 266 -11.03 12.83 17.25
N SER A 267 -10.54 14.03 17.59
CA SER A 267 -11.38 15.13 18.06
C SER A 267 -12.34 15.62 16.96
N LEU A 268 -11.85 15.67 15.72
CA LEU A 268 -12.65 16.08 14.56
C LEU A 268 -13.50 14.92 14.01
N TYR A 269 -12.99 13.70 14.05
CA TYR A 269 -13.65 12.48 13.57
C TYR A 269 -13.68 11.41 14.66
N PRO A 270 -14.61 11.49 15.62
CA PRO A 270 -14.69 10.54 16.75
C PRO A 270 -15.15 9.15 16.34
N ASN A 271 -15.79 9.03 15.19
CA ASN A 271 -16.35 7.81 14.62
C ASN A 271 -15.28 6.99 13.87
N LEU A 272 -14.14 6.79 14.51
CA LEU A 272 -12.96 6.11 13.96
C LEU A 272 -12.92 4.65 14.42
N VAL A 273 -12.76 3.72 13.48
CA VAL A 273 -12.64 2.29 13.74
C VAL A 273 -11.45 1.68 13.00
N THR A 274 -10.92 0.59 13.52
CA THR A 274 -9.87 -0.23 12.90
C THR A 274 -10.32 -1.68 12.82
N LYS A 275 -9.53 -2.54 12.16
CA LYS A 275 -9.77 -4.00 12.20
C LYS A 275 -9.77 -4.55 13.63
N GLU A 276 -8.93 -4.01 14.52
CA GLU A 276 -8.85 -4.42 15.94
C GLU A 276 -10.08 -4.01 16.76
N THR A 277 -10.77 -2.92 16.38
CA THR A 277 -12.02 -2.52 17.05
C THR A 277 -13.24 -3.24 16.48
N LEU A 278 -13.16 -3.67 15.21
CA LEU A 278 -14.27 -4.34 14.52
C LEU A 278 -14.25 -5.86 14.67
N LEU A 279 -13.09 -6.49 14.91
CA LEU A 279 -12.93 -7.92 15.10
C LEU A 279 -12.59 -8.26 16.55
N THR A 280 -13.01 -9.44 16.99
CA THR A 280 -12.62 -9.95 18.30
C THR A 280 -11.15 -10.40 18.28
N PRO A 281 -10.50 -10.48 19.46
CA PRO A 281 -9.15 -11.03 19.56
C PRO A 281 -9.01 -12.43 18.96
N SER A 282 -10.03 -13.29 19.07
CA SER A 282 -10.01 -14.65 18.53
C SER A 282 -10.15 -14.68 17.02
N GLU A 283 -10.96 -13.79 16.43
CA GLU A 283 -11.10 -13.68 14.96
C GLU A 283 -9.82 -13.15 14.30
N LEU A 284 -9.08 -12.28 15.00
CA LEU A 284 -7.80 -11.75 14.53
C LEU A 284 -6.61 -12.68 14.82
N ALA A 285 -6.71 -13.57 15.82
CA ALA A 285 -5.60 -14.40 16.28
C ALA A 285 -4.86 -15.14 15.14
N PRO A 286 -5.53 -15.73 14.13
CA PRO A 286 -4.85 -16.42 13.03
C PRO A 286 -3.92 -15.51 12.21
N PHE A 287 -4.20 -14.21 12.16
CA PHE A 287 -3.51 -13.24 11.30
C PHE A 287 -2.46 -12.41 12.05
N ARG A 288 -2.44 -12.42 13.39
CA ARG A 288 -1.60 -11.51 14.21
C ARG A 288 -0.10 -11.60 13.91
N ASN A 289 0.38 -12.78 13.57
CA ASN A 289 1.80 -13.00 13.26
C ASN A 289 2.12 -12.75 11.77
N PHE A 290 1.11 -12.45 10.95
CA PHE A 290 1.24 -12.27 9.51
C PHE A 290 0.86 -10.85 9.11
N SER A 291 1.81 -9.93 9.24
CA SER A 291 1.60 -8.49 8.91
C SER A 291 1.02 -8.27 7.51
N SER A 292 1.38 -9.12 6.54
CA SER A 292 0.87 -9.03 5.17
C SER A 292 -0.58 -9.50 5.04
N GLN A 293 -1.01 -10.47 5.86
CA GLN A 293 -2.41 -10.90 5.92
C GLN A 293 -3.28 -9.83 6.62
N LEU A 294 -2.78 -9.18 7.68
CA LEU A 294 -3.45 -8.02 8.29
C LEU A 294 -3.59 -6.86 7.29
N ALA A 295 -2.56 -6.60 6.48
CA ALA A 295 -2.64 -5.62 5.40
C ALA A 295 -3.61 -6.04 4.29
N ALA A 296 -3.81 -7.34 4.05
CA ALA A 296 -4.82 -7.83 3.12
C ALA A 296 -6.25 -7.58 3.64
N LEU A 297 -6.49 -7.69 4.95
CA LEU A 297 -7.76 -7.28 5.55
C LEU A 297 -8.02 -5.78 5.38
N ASP A 298 -7.00 -4.95 5.61
CA ASP A 298 -7.07 -3.52 5.33
C ASP A 298 -7.36 -3.23 3.85
N PHE A 299 -6.73 -3.97 2.93
CA PHE A 299 -7.00 -3.88 1.49
C PHE A 299 -8.47 -4.16 1.17
N ILE A 300 -9.07 -5.21 1.75
CA ILE A 300 -10.48 -5.53 1.54
C ILE A 300 -11.36 -4.36 1.93
N VAL A 301 -11.23 -3.88 3.17
CA VAL A 301 -12.09 -2.81 3.69
C VAL A 301 -11.89 -1.50 2.94
N CYS A 302 -10.66 -1.19 2.52
CA CYS A 302 -10.36 -0.01 1.71
C CYS A 302 -10.89 -0.13 0.27
N ALA A 303 -10.77 -1.29 -0.36
CA ALA A 303 -11.22 -1.52 -1.73
C ALA A 303 -12.75 -1.40 -1.81
N THR A 304 -13.48 -1.88 -0.81
CA THR A 304 -14.94 -1.89 -0.76
C THR A 304 -15.59 -0.62 -0.18
N SER A 305 -14.81 0.40 0.19
CA SER A 305 -15.36 1.60 0.84
C SER A 305 -16.14 2.51 -0.12
N ASP A 306 -17.03 3.35 0.43
CA ASP A 306 -17.71 4.37 -0.38
C ASP A 306 -16.73 5.42 -0.90
N VAL A 307 -15.78 5.82 -0.05
CA VAL A 307 -14.69 6.73 -0.38
C VAL A 307 -13.41 6.14 0.17
N PHE A 308 -12.36 6.10 -0.64
CA PHE A 308 -11.02 5.78 -0.19
C PHE A 308 -10.18 7.06 -0.13
N ALA A 309 -9.48 7.30 0.97
CA ALA A 309 -8.55 8.40 1.13
C ALA A 309 -7.18 7.84 1.49
N MET A 310 -6.12 8.40 0.91
CA MET A 310 -4.76 7.99 1.19
C MET A 310 -3.90 9.19 1.54
N THR A 311 -2.92 9.01 2.43
CA THR A 311 -1.91 10.04 2.70
C THR A 311 -0.58 9.79 1.99
N ASP A 312 -0.32 8.55 1.56
CA ASP A 312 0.84 8.21 0.77
C ASP A 312 0.46 7.36 -0.44
N SER A 313 0.49 7.98 -1.62
CA SER A 313 0.24 7.29 -2.88
C SER A 313 1.40 6.43 -3.38
N GLY A 314 2.59 6.55 -2.79
CA GLY A 314 3.73 5.69 -3.07
C GLY A 314 3.68 4.35 -2.31
N SER A 315 2.82 4.25 -1.30
CA SER A 315 2.63 3.01 -0.55
C SER A 315 1.95 1.94 -1.41
N GLN A 316 2.28 0.68 -1.12
CA GLN A 316 1.72 -0.47 -1.84
C GLN A 316 0.21 -0.54 -1.67
N LEU A 317 -0.29 -0.50 -0.43
CA LEU A 317 -1.73 -0.55 -0.13
C LEU A 317 -2.51 0.50 -0.93
N SER A 318 -2.07 1.76 -0.91
CA SER A 318 -2.73 2.83 -1.66
C SER A 318 -2.76 2.57 -3.16
N SER A 319 -1.66 2.07 -3.73
CA SER A 319 -1.58 1.78 -5.16
C SER A 319 -2.54 0.67 -5.56
N LEU A 320 -2.61 -0.39 -4.76
CA LEU A 320 -3.47 -1.54 -5.03
C LEU A 320 -4.94 -1.21 -4.89
N VAL A 321 -5.30 -0.55 -3.79
CA VAL A 321 -6.68 -0.10 -3.56
C VAL A 321 -7.10 0.84 -4.70
N SER A 322 -6.24 1.78 -5.08
CA SER A 322 -6.53 2.70 -6.21
C SER A 322 -6.71 1.96 -7.52
N GLY A 323 -5.84 0.98 -7.82
CA GLY A 323 -5.93 0.15 -9.01
C GLY A 323 -7.21 -0.68 -9.04
N TYR A 324 -7.49 -1.43 -7.97
CA TYR A 324 -8.71 -2.21 -7.79
C TYR A 324 -9.96 -1.36 -8.01
N ARG A 325 -10.05 -0.23 -7.29
CA ARG A 325 -11.20 0.69 -7.36
C ARG A 325 -11.36 1.33 -8.73
N THR A 326 -10.26 1.65 -9.40
CA THR A 326 -10.31 2.22 -10.75
C THR A 326 -10.82 1.19 -11.75
N TYR A 327 -10.28 -0.02 -11.72
CA TYR A 327 -10.64 -1.08 -12.67
C TYR A 327 -12.07 -1.60 -12.45
N TYR A 328 -12.38 -2.12 -11.26
CA TYR A 328 -13.70 -2.71 -10.98
C TYR A 328 -14.78 -1.69 -10.67
N GLY A 329 -14.40 -0.47 -10.29
CA GLY A 329 -15.33 0.65 -10.13
C GLY A 329 -15.56 1.44 -11.42
N GLY A 330 -15.01 1.00 -12.55
CA GLY A 330 -15.15 1.67 -13.85
C GLY A 330 -14.64 3.10 -13.86
N GLY A 331 -13.70 3.45 -12.98
CA GLY A 331 -13.20 4.81 -12.79
C GLY A 331 -14.12 5.74 -11.99
N HIS A 332 -15.25 5.26 -11.47
CA HIS A 332 -16.22 6.10 -10.75
C HIS A 332 -16.10 5.99 -9.23
N ALA A 333 -15.36 4.99 -8.72
CA ALA A 333 -15.14 4.80 -7.29
C ALA A 333 -14.33 5.96 -6.68
N PRO A 334 -14.91 6.78 -5.78
CA PRO A 334 -14.25 7.98 -5.26
C PRO A 334 -12.96 7.64 -4.50
N THR A 335 -11.86 8.26 -4.92
CA THR A 335 -10.53 8.03 -4.31
C THR A 335 -9.81 9.35 -4.13
N LEU A 336 -9.59 9.78 -2.89
CA LEU A 336 -8.88 11.02 -2.55
C LEU A 336 -7.38 10.75 -2.51
N ARG A 337 -6.65 11.36 -3.45
CA ARG A 337 -5.20 11.24 -3.60
C ARG A 337 -4.53 12.62 -3.54
N PRO A 338 -4.18 13.13 -2.35
CA PRO A 338 -3.49 14.40 -2.19
C PRO A 338 -2.11 14.40 -2.85
N ASN A 339 -1.76 15.50 -3.51
CA ASN A 339 -0.38 15.75 -3.92
C ASN A 339 0.36 16.43 -2.76
N LYS A 340 1.27 15.70 -2.10
CA LYS A 340 1.94 16.17 -0.88
C LYS A 340 2.74 17.47 -1.08
N GLY A 341 3.39 17.66 -2.23
CA GLY A 341 4.14 18.89 -2.52
C GLY A 341 3.22 20.10 -2.70
N ARG A 342 2.08 19.91 -3.39
CA ARG A 342 1.07 20.98 -3.50
C ARG A 342 0.38 21.26 -2.18
N LEU A 343 0.08 20.24 -1.39
CA LEU A 343 -0.47 20.42 -0.06
C LEU A 343 0.52 21.21 0.82
N ALA A 344 1.80 20.86 0.80
CA ALA A 344 2.84 21.62 1.49
C ALA A 344 2.88 23.08 1.04
N ALA A 345 2.77 23.36 -0.26
CA ALA A 345 2.71 24.73 -0.77
C ALA A 345 1.46 25.49 -0.27
N ILE A 346 0.28 24.84 -0.24
CA ILE A 346 -0.95 25.44 0.28
C ILE A 346 -0.81 25.77 1.78
N LEU A 347 -0.20 24.87 2.56
CA LEU A 347 -0.01 25.03 4.00
C LEU A 347 1.11 26.02 4.37
N SER A 348 2.05 26.27 3.46
CA SER A 348 3.23 27.13 3.70
C SER A 348 3.03 28.58 3.25
N GLU A 349 1.86 28.95 2.73
CA GLU A 349 1.58 30.34 2.35
C GLU A 349 1.37 31.24 3.58
N ASN A 350 2.09 32.37 3.59
CA ASN A 350 2.17 33.31 4.71
C ASN A 350 0.80 33.72 5.26
N SER A 351 0.56 33.32 6.52
CA SER A 351 -0.37 33.91 7.50
C SER A 351 -1.82 34.12 7.02
N THR A 352 -2.62 33.07 7.21
CA THR A 352 -4.08 32.99 7.13
C THR A 352 -4.66 32.89 5.72
N ILE A 353 -4.62 31.68 5.16
CA ILE A 353 -5.54 31.30 4.08
C ILE A 353 -6.97 31.25 4.64
N ALA A 354 -7.89 31.99 4.03
CA ALA A 354 -9.31 31.88 4.36
C ALA A 354 -9.79 30.45 4.08
N TRP A 355 -10.64 29.89 4.95
CA TRP A 355 -11.09 28.49 4.85
C TRP A 355 -11.65 28.15 3.46
N LYS A 356 -12.46 29.06 2.88
CA LYS A 356 -13.03 28.85 1.54
C LYS A 356 -11.95 28.74 0.44
N SER A 357 -10.91 29.57 0.51
CA SER A 357 -9.77 29.49 -0.42
C SER A 357 -8.99 28.19 -0.23
N PHE A 358 -8.82 27.75 1.03
CA PHE A 358 -8.20 26.46 1.34
C PHE A 358 -8.99 25.29 0.74
N GLU A 359 -10.32 25.26 0.94
CA GLU A 359 -11.21 24.25 0.34
C GLU A 359 -11.06 24.18 -1.18
N ASP A 360 -11.12 25.33 -1.85
CA ASP A 360 -11.07 25.38 -3.31
C ASP A 360 -9.71 24.89 -3.85
N ARG A 361 -8.61 25.23 -3.16
CA ARG A 361 -7.26 24.76 -3.54
C ARG A 361 -7.05 23.28 -3.29
N VAL A 362 -7.54 22.75 -2.17
CA VAL A 362 -7.47 21.31 -1.89
C VAL A 362 -8.35 20.53 -2.87
N ARG A 363 -9.56 21.01 -3.17
CA ARG A 363 -10.45 20.42 -4.17
C ARG A 363 -9.77 20.34 -5.54
N LYS A 364 -9.26 21.47 -6.01
CA LYS A 364 -8.50 21.55 -7.27
C LYS A 364 -7.30 20.60 -7.29
N MET A 365 -6.56 20.49 -6.18
CA MET A 365 -5.44 19.56 -6.06
C MET A 365 -5.87 18.10 -6.26
N ILE A 366 -6.97 17.68 -5.63
CA ILE A 366 -7.48 16.30 -5.74
C ILE A 366 -8.04 16.04 -7.14
N GLU A 367 -8.83 16.96 -7.69
CA GLU A 367 -9.43 16.83 -9.03
C GLU A 367 -8.38 16.71 -10.13
N GLU A 368 -7.31 17.51 -10.07
CA GLU A 368 -6.19 17.40 -11.01
C GLU A 368 -5.51 16.02 -10.92
N GLY A 369 -5.43 15.44 -9.72
CA GLY A 369 -4.92 14.09 -9.49
C GLY A 369 -5.82 12.95 -10.03
N GLN A 370 -7.09 13.23 -10.35
CA GLN A 370 -8.03 12.26 -10.93
C GLN A 370 -8.04 12.24 -12.46
N ARG A 371 -7.40 13.21 -13.12
CA ARG A 371 -7.40 13.29 -14.58
C ARG A 371 -6.76 12.05 -15.20
N VAL A 372 -7.33 11.61 -16.32
CA VAL A 372 -6.78 10.50 -17.11
C VAL A 372 -5.57 11.03 -17.88
N HIS A 373 -4.44 10.36 -17.73
CA HIS A 373 -3.20 10.70 -18.42
C HIS A 373 -2.66 9.50 -19.17
N VAL A 374 -2.00 9.74 -20.30
CA VAL A 374 -1.24 8.68 -21.00
C VAL A 374 -0.15 8.20 -20.07
N ARG A 375 -0.14 6.90 -19.79
CA ARG A 375 0.85 6.29 -18.92
C ARG A 375 2.18 6.23 -19.65
N GLY A 376 3.25 6.74 -19.02
CA GLY A 376 4.60 6.61 -19.57
C GLY A 376 5.00 5.14 -19.73
N ARG A 377 5.74 4.81 -20.79
CA ARG A 377 6.24 3.44 -21.03
C ARG A 377 7.01 2.94 -19.80
N GLY A 378 6.69 1.73 -19.34
CA GLY A 378 7.32 1.10 -18.16
C GLY A 378 6.79 1.57 -16.80
N ARG A 379 5.79 2.47 -16.75
CA ARG A 379 5.15 2.85 -15.48
C ARG A 379 4.10 1.82 -15.08
N SER A 380 4.00 1.57 -13.77
CA SER A 380 3.03 0.63 -13.19
C SER A 380 1.59 1.11 -13.36
N ILE A 381 0.74 0.22 -13.88
CA ILE A 381 -0.72 0.38 -13.94
C ILE A 381 -1.33 0.66 -12.56
N TYR A 382 -0.82 0.04 -11.50
CA TYR A 382 -1.35 0.21 -10.15
C TYR A 382 -0.98 1.57 -9.54
N ARG A 383 0.16 2.16 -9.93
CA ARG A 383 0.55 3.51 -9.48
C ARG A 383 -0.12 4.62 -10.29
N GLN A 384 -0.45 4.34 -11.54
CA GLN A 384 -1.12 5.26 -12.47
C GLN A 384 -2.34 4.59 -13.14
N PRO A 385 -3.37 4.20 -12.35
CA PRO A 385 -4.48 3.41 -12.87
C PRO A 385 -5.42 4.24 -13.76
N ARG A 386 -5.39 5.57 -13.64
CA ARG A 386 -6.15 6.52 -14.46
C ARG A 386 -5.46 6.75 -15.82
N SER A 387 -5.39 5.70 -16.64
CA SER A 387 -4.78 5.75 -17.97
C SER A 387 -5.69 5.12 -19.03
N PRO A 388 -5.66 5.57 -20.31
CA PRO A 388 -6.59 5.10 -21.34
C PRO A 388 -6.58 3.59 -21.57
N GLU A 389 -5.48 2.92 -21.23
CA GLU A 389 -5.32 1.46 -21.33
C GLU A 389 -6.09 0.69 -20.25
N CYS A 390 -6.47 1.37 -19.15
CA CYS A 390 -7.06 0.78 -17.95
C CYS A 390 -8.48 1.28 -17.67
N MET A 391 -8.89 2.32 -18.39
CA MET A 391 -10.24 2.87 -18.34
C MET A 391 -11.06 2.17 -19.42
N CYS A 392 -12.24 1.65 -19.06
CA CYS A 392 -13.15 1.02 -20.02
C CYS A 392 -13.47 2.00 -21.16
N LYS A 393 -13.16 1.61 -22.40
CA LYS A 393 -13.45 2.40 -23.62
C LYS A 393 -14.89 2.18 -24.11
N SER A 394 -15.86 2.19 -23.21
CA SER A 394 -17.32 2.19 -23.47
C SER A 394 -18.06 1.70 -22.22
N GLN A 395 -19.11 2.42 -21.84
CA GLN A 395 -20.36 1.82 -21.37
C GLN A 395 -21.43 2.19 -22.37
#